data_AF-A0A7X7WMN3-F1
#
_entry.id   AF-A0A7X7WMN3-F1
#
_cell.length_a   1.000
_cell.length_b   1.000
_cell.length_c   1.000
_cell.angle_alpha   90.00
_cell.angle_beta   90.00
_cell.angle_gamma   90.00
#
_symmetry.space_group_name_H-M   'P 1'
#
loop_
_entity.id
_entity.type
_entity.pdbx_description
1 polymer ?
#
loop_
_entity_poly.entity_id
_entity_poly.type
_entity_poly.pdbx_seq_one_letter_code
_entity_poly.pdbx_strand_id
1 'polypeptide(L)'
;SARELFSPFALIGHTAADMLSFVNQIVQSDSGVRTKHLIISGGIRNFLDGYYLVKNSLLPAVYGQASAMLQFARVGYEPLHDFITSQVKGLALAEAYLRPRPLPSRNK
;
A
#
# COMPACT_ATOMS: atom_id res chain seq x y z
N SER A 1 -15.75 -22.72 -14.66
CA SER A 1 -14.61 -23.54 -14.18
C SER A 1 -14.50 -23.46 -12.67
N ALA A 2 -13.82 -24.39 -11.98
CA ALA A 2 -13.61 -24.30 -10.52
C ALA A 2 -12.98 -22.96 -10.09
N ARG A 3 -12.15 -22.37 -10.94
CA ARG A 3 -11.54 -21.05 -10.73
C ARG A 3 -12.56 -19.90 -10.65
N GLU A 4 -13.63 -19.95 -11.44
CA GLU A 4 -14.70 -18.95 -11.40
C GLU A 4 -15.56 -19.11 -10.16
N LEU A 5 -15.88 -20.36 -9.77
CA LEU A 5 -16.66 -20.67 -8.57
C LEU A 5 -16.02 -20.13 -7.29
N PHE A 6 -14.69 -20.22 -7.17
CA PHE A 6 -13.96 -19.72 -6.01
C PHE A 6 -13.42 -18.29 -6.16
N SER A 7 -13.60 -17.65 -7.31
CA SER A 7 -13.12 -16.27 -7.54
C SER A 7 -13.62 -15.25 -6.51
N PRO A 8 -14.85 -15.33 -5.95
CA PRO A 8 -15.30 -14.40 -4.91
C PRO A 8 -14.52 -14.50 -3.60
N PHE A 9 -13.92 -15.67 -3.29
CA PHE A 9 -13.11 -15.83 -2.07
C PHE A 9 -11.87 -14.93 -2.07
N ALA A 10 -11.34 -14.58 -3.25
CA ALA A 10 -10.22 -13.63 -3.36
C ALA A 10 -10.60 -12.19 -2.98
N LEU A 11 -11.89 -11.88 -2.87
CA LEU A 11 -12.41 -10.58 -2.46
C LEU A 11 -12.69 -10.51 -0.94
N ILE A 12 -12.55 -11.62 -0.22
CA ILE A 12 -12.75 -11.67 1.22
C ILE A 12 -11.50 -11.12 1.92
N GLY A 13 -11.70 -10.11 2.76
CA GLY A 13 -10.63 -9.47 3.53
C GLY A 13 -10.83 -7.96 3.63
N HIS A 14 -9.78 -7.29 4.11
CA HIS A 14 -9.74 -5.83 4.23
C HIS A 14 -8.77 -5.25 3.21
N THR A 15 -9.08 -4.05 2.71
CA THR A 15 -8.14 -3.32 1.86
C THR A 15 -6.94 -2.83 2.70
N ALA A 16 -5.82 -2.49 2.05
CA ALA A 16 -4.69 -1.87 2.74
C ALA A 16 -5.09 -0.58 3.47
N ALA A 17 -6.04 0.19 2.91
CA ALA A 17 -6.58 1.39 3.55
C ALA A 17 -7.41 1.05 4.80
N ASP A 18 -8.27 0.03 4.74
CA ASP A 18 -9.02 -0.43 5.92
C ASP A 18 -8.08 -0.85 7.06
N MET A 19 -7.08 -1.65 6.72
CA MET A 19 -6.10 -2.12 7.70
C MET A 19 -5.28 -0.99 8.29
N LEU A 20 -4.87 -0.02 7.47
CA LEU A 20 -4.18 1.17 7.95
C LEU A 20 -5.04 1.98 8.93
N SER A 21 -6.35 2.12 8.67
CA SER A 21 -7.28 2.76 9.60
C SER A 21 -7.32 2.02 10.95
N PHE A 22 -7.32 0.69 10.94
CA PHE A 22 -7.31 -0.09 12.18
C PHE A 22 -6.00 0.08 12.96
N VAL A 23 -4.86 0.06 12.26
CA VAL A 23 -3.56 0.29 12.88
C VAL A 23 -3.47 1.68 13.50
N ASN A 24 -3.93 2.71 12.79
CA ASN A 24 -3.96 4.08 13.31
C ASN A 24 -4.86 4.19 14.55
N GLN A 25 -6.02 3.52 14.56
CA GLN A 25 -6.88 3.45 15.75
C GLN A 25 -6.16 2.79 16.94
N ILE A 26 -5.48 1.67 16.72
CA ILE A 26 -4.71 0.98 17.77
C ILE A 26 -3.63 1.90 18.35
N VAL A 27 -2.85 2.56 17.48
CA VAL A 27 -1.79 3.50 17.89
C VAL A 27 -2.35 4.68 18.69
N GLN A 28 -3.56 5.14 18.38
CA GLN A 28 -4.21 6.20 19.14
C GLN A 28 -4.78 5.73 20.48
N SER A 29 -5.24 4.47 20.56
CA SER A 29 -5.90 3.94 21.76
C SER A 29 -4.95 3.30 22.78
N ASP A 30 -3.76 2.88 22.36
CA ASP A 30 -2.81 2.12 23.19
C ASP A 30 -1.46 2.83 23.27
N SER A 31 -1.06 3.21 24.49
CA SER A 31 0.24 3.83 24.75
C SER A 31 1.41 2.84 24.75
N GLY A 32 1.15 1.54 24.65
CA GLY A 32 2.13 0.45 24.69
C GLY A 32 2.60 -0.08 23.33
N VAL A 33 2.24 0.57 22.21
CA VAL A 33 2.63 0.08 20.88
C VAL A 33 4.15 0.08 20.70
N ARG A 34 4.75 -1.12 20.59
CA ARG A 34 6.19 -1.32 20.41
C ARG A 34 6.65 -1.32 18.95
N THR A 35 5.72 -1.43 18.01
CA THR A 35 6.01 -1.48 16.58
C THR A 35 6.58 -0.14 16.12
N LYS A 36 7.81 -0.16 15.59
CA LYS A 36 8.50 1.06 15.16
C LYS A 36 8.31 1.39 13.68
N HIS A 37 8.02 0.39 12.86
CA HIS A 37 7.86 0.53 11.41
C HIS A 37 6.76 -0.39 10.88
N LEU A 38 6.03 0.08 9.88
CA LEU A 38 5.03 -0.68 9.16
C LEU A 38 5.46 -0.97 7.73
N ILE A 39 5.10 -2.15 7.23
CA ILE A 39 5.14 -2.49 5.81
C ILE A 39 3.69 -2.56 5.34
N ILE A 40 3.28 -1.61 4.51
CA ILE A 40 1.93 -1.57 3.94
C ILE A 40 1.99 -2.28 2.59
N SER A 41 1.21 -3.34 2.41
CA SER A 41 1.20 -4.13 1.18
C SER A 41 -0.21 -4.65 0.87
N GLY A 42 -0.37 -5.24 -0.31
CA GLY A 42 -1.65 -5.77 -0.79
C GLY A 42 -2.43 -4.74 -1.63
N GLY A 43 -2.58 -5.03 -2.93
CA GLY A 43 -3.37 -4.18 -3.84
C GLY A 43 -2.74 -2.83 -4.20
N ILE A 44 -1.47 -2.59 -3.89
CA ILE A 44 -0.77 -1.34 -4.23
C ILE A 44 -0.31 -1.39 -5.70
N ARG A 45 -0.91 -0.55 -6.56
CA ARG A 45 -0.71 -0.64 -8.02
C ARG A 45 0.32 0.35 -8.53
N ASN A 46 0.46 1.50 -7.88
CA ASN A 46 1.37 2.56 -8.30
C ASN A 46 1.93 3.36 -7.10
N PHE A 47 2.85 4.28 -7.38
CA PHE A 47 3.48 5.14 -6.38
C PHE A 47 2.51 6.08 -5.66
N LEU A 48 1.37 6.47 -6.26
CA LEU A 48 0.36 7.32 -5.61
C LEU A 48 -0.42 6.54 -4.55
N ASP A 49 -0.78 5.28 -4.85
CA ASP A 49 -1.39 4.38 -3.86
C ASP A 49 -0.45 4.24 -2.64
N GLY A 50 0.83 3.96 -2.90
CA GLY A 50 1.86 3.80 -1.88
C GLY A 50 2.10 5.08 -1.07
N TYR A 51 2.28 6.21 -1.76
CA TYR A 51 2.45 7.53 -1.14
C TYR A 51 1.26 7.89 -0.24
N TYR A 52 0.04 7.74 -0.74
CA TYR A 52 -1.17 8.04 0.02
C TYR A 52 -1.24 7.24 1.33
N LEU A 53 -0.93 5.94 1.29
CA LEU A 53 -0.98 5.07 2.46
C LEU A 53 0.15 5.38 3.47
N VAL A 54 1.39 5.56 2.99
CA VAL A 54 2.52 5.88 3.87
C VAL A 54 2.32 7.22 4.57
N LYS A 55 1.86 8.25 3.86
CA LYS A 55 1.61 9.57 4.44
C LYS A 55 0.44 9.64 5.41
N ASN A 56 -0.49 8.69 5.31
CA ASN A 56 -1.60 8.57 6.24
C ASN A 56 -1.31 7.65 7.43
N SER A 57 -0.10 7.07 7.52
CA SER A 57 0.26 6.21 8.65
C SER A 57 0.74 7.02 9.85
N LEU A 58 0.27 6.65 11.04
CA LEU A 58 0.77 7.23 12.31
C LEU A 58 2.12 6.64 12.74
N LEU A 59 2.50 5.49 12.21
CA LEU A 59 3.83 4.90 12.40
C LEU A 59 4.68 5.16 11.15
N PRO A 60 6.01 5.27 11.29
CA PRO A 60 6.90 5.21 10.14
C PRO A 60 6.57 4.00 9.25
N ALA A 61 6.42 4.22 7.95
CA ALA A 61 5.95 3.17 7.05
C ALA A 61 6.68 3.17 5.72
N VAL A 62 6.76 1.97 5.12
CA VAL A 62 7.11 1.75 3.72
C VAL A 62 6.00 0.96 3.04
N TYR A 63 5.94 1.01 1.71
CA TYR A 63 4.98 0.22 0.96
C TYR A 63 5.65 -0.85 0.08
N GLY A 64 4.95 -1.96 -0.15
CA GLY A 64 5.42 -3.07 -0.97
C GLY A 64 4.48 -3.41 -2.12
N GLN A 65 5.06 -3.67 -3.30
CA GLN A 65 4.34 -4.05 -4.52
C GLN A 65 4.83 -5.42 -5.01
N ALA A 66 4.03 -6.48 -4.80
CA ALA A 66 4.39 -7.83 -5.25
C ALA A 66 3.89 -8.13 -6.67
N SER A 67 2.56 -8.18 -6.86
CA SER A 67 1.96 -8.60 -8.14
C SER A 67 2.32 -7.67 -9.30
N ALA A 68 2.30 -6.35 -9.08
CA ALA A 68 2.68 -5.37 -10.09
C ALA A 68 4.14 -5.55 -10.53
N MET A 69 5.07 -5.69 -9.60
CA MET A 69 6.49 -5.93 -9.90
C MET A 69 6.70 -7.24 -10.65
N LEU A 70 5.99 -8.30 -10.25
CA LEU A 70 6.07 -9.61 -10.91
C LEU A 70 5.58 -9.58 -12.36
N GLN A 71 4.63 -8.71 -12.72
CA GLN A 71 4.17 -8.55 -14.10
C GLN A 71 5.31 -8.07 -15.02
N PHE A 72 6.08 -7.08 -14.59
CA PHE A 72 7.21 -6.57 -15.38
C PHE A 72 8.42 -7.51 -15.34
N ALA A 73 8.68 -8.14 -14.20
CA ALA A 73 9.76 -9.13 -14.06
C ALA A 73 9.61 -10.33 -15.00
N ARG A 74 8.37 -10.72 -15.34
CA ARG A 74 8.09 -11.79 -16.31
C ARG A 74 8.45 -11.41 -17.75
N VAL A 75 8.52 -10.11 -18.07
CA VAL A 75 8.89 -9.64 -19.41
C VAL A 75 10.40 -9.62 -19.57
N GLY A 76 11.13 -9.17 -18.53
CA GLY A 76 12.58 -9.13 -18.53
C GLY A 76 13.15 -8.14 -17.53
N TYR A 77 14.47 -8.00 -17.54
CA TYR A 77 15.18 -7.09 -16.64
C TYR A 77 14.88 -5.62 -16.97
N GLU A 78 14.96 -5.23 -18.25
CA GLU A 78 14.80 -3.84 -18.68
C GLU A 78 13.38 -3.31 -18.35
N PRO A 79 12.28 -4.03 -18.65
CA PRO A 79 10.94 -3.59 -18.24
C PRO A 79 10.76 -3.48 -16.72
N LEU A 80 11.38 -4.38 -15.96
CA LEU A 80 11.36 -4.33 -14.50
C LEU A 80 12.12 -3.11 -13.97
N HIS A 81 13.32 -2.86 -14.50
CA HIS A 81 14.14 -1.71 -14.14
C HIS A 81 13.42 -0.39 -14.45
N ASP A 82 12.81 -0.28 -15.62
CA ASP A 82 12.07 0.91 -16.03
C ASP A 82 10.83 1.12 -15.16
N PHE A 83 10.11 0.04 -14.83
CA PHE A 83 9.00 0.09 -13.88
C PHE A 83 9.45 0.63 -12.52
N ILE A 84 10.49 0.04 -11.91
CA ILE A 84 11.00 0.48 -10.60
C ILE A 84 11.45 1.95 -10.67
N THR A 85 12.18 2.33 -11.72
CA THR A 85 12.62 3.71 -11.94
C THR A 85 11.43 4.68 -12.02
N SER A 86 10.35 4.29 -12.69
CA SER A 86 9.12 5.09 -12.75
C SER A 86 8.46 5.24 -11.39
N GLN A 87 8.44 4.18 -10.56
CA GLN A 87 7.88 4.23 -9.21
C GLN A 87 8.69 5.20 -8.32
N VAL A 88 10.02 5.13 -8.37
CA VAL A 88 10.91 6.00 -7.58
C VAL A 88 10.73 7.48 -7.99
N LYS A 89 10.76 7.77 -9.30
CA LYS A 89 10.57 9.14 -9.80
C LYS A 89 9.18 9.69 -9.46
N GLY A 90 8.14 8.88 -9.63
CA GLY A 90 6.78 9.25 -9.29
C GLY A 90 6.61 9.53 -7.79
N LEU A 91 7.22 8.70 -6.93
CA LEU A 91 7.20 8.93 -5.49
C LEU A 91 7.91 10.24 -5.12
N ALA A 92 9.07 10.53 -5.70
CA ALA A 92 9.78 11.80 -5.48
C ALA A 92 8.95 13.02 -5.90
N LEU A 93 8.22 12.93 -7.01
CA LEU A 93 7.29 13.97 -7.44
C LEU A 93 6.12 14.14 -6.46
N ALA A 94 5.53 13.04 -6.00
CA ALA A 94 4.45 13.07 -5.03
C ALA A 94 4.90 13.71 -3.70
N GLU A 95 6.08 13.36 -3.22
CA GLU A 95 6.72 13.96 -2.04
C GLU A 95 6.93 15.47 -2.18
N ALA A 96 7.36 15.93 -3.36
CA ALA A 96 7.66 17.35 -3.59
C ALA A 96 6.40 18.23 -3.71
N TYR A 97 5.31 17.71 -4.28
CA TYR A 97 4.19 18.55 -4.72
C TYR A 97 2.83 18.20 -4.14
N LEU A 98 2.65 17.01 -3.58
CA LEU A 98 1.33 16.58 -3.10
C LEU A 98 1.19 16.73 -1.59
N ARG A 99 -0.07 16.85 -1.17
CA ARG A 99 -0.51 16.65 0.20
C ARG A 99 -1.71 15.72 0.15
N PRO A 100 -1.61 14.50 0.70
CA PRO A 100 -2.73 13.58 0.65
C PRO A 100 -3.84 14.07 1.59
N ARG A 101 -5.09 13.82 1.20
CA ARG A 101 -6.20 13.97 2.15
C ARG A 101 -6.05 12.94 3.28
N PRO A 102 -6.57 13.25 4.48
CA PRO A 102 -6.62 12.29 5.56
C PRO A 102 -7.38 11.02 5.16
N LEU A 103 -6.90 9.88 5.64
CA LEU A 103 -7.59 8.61 5.53
C LEU A 103 -8.98 8.73 6.18
N PRO A 104 -10.07 8.28 5.51
CA PRO A 104 -11.40 8.34 6.11
C PRO A 104 -11.42 7.58 7.44
N SER A 105 -11.94 8.21 8.48
CA SER A 105 -12.20 7.54 9.75
C SER A 105 -13.31 6.51 9.53
N ARG A 106 -12.99 5.23 9.68
CA ARG A 106 -14.02 4.19 9.68
C ARG A 106 -14.75 4.26 11.03
N ASN A 107 -15.86 5.00 11.05
CA ASN A 107 -16.82 4.91 12.16
C ASN A 107 -17.44 3.50 12.09
N LYS A 108 -17.29 2.74 13.17
CA LYS A 108 -18.15 1.56 13.39
C LYS A 108 -19.50 2.05 13.88
#